data_AF-Q9XU41-F1
#
_entry.id   AF-Q9XU41-F1
#
_cell.length_a   1.000
_cell.length_b   1.000
_cell.length_c   1.000
_cell.angle_alpha   90.00
_cell.angle_beta   90.00
_cell.angle_gamma   90.00
#
_symmetry.space_group_name_H-M   'P 1'
#
loop_
_entity.id
_entity.type
_entity.pdbx_description
1 polymer ?
#
loop_
_entity_poly.entity_id
_entity_poly.type
_entity_poly.pdbx_seq_one_letter_code
_entity_poly.pdbx_strand_id
1 'polypeptide(L)'
;MSTPIPPSSPPSTPTTRANNRTKSFSGTGTVATTACICGNVPIALSANTLADSLKVSPLYKQQDSARWNAAAQVYRTSRAVSPTLEEKEKFGFDNAYINQMISPKMSIPKTPISLEEIADMNRKRHEVEGGVIPSDDDVGPLELEAIAAVHELAHEVQDISVSEMLPRTSDLIFVNVKTQEGSPYTLELTMKGWRIASSHTDCMNGDYTKISLHTKYYRNARELLKFISPDHATRFNECVAQKLSKLAEVAVQ
;
A
#
# COMPACT_ATOMS: atom_id res chain seq x y z
N MET A 1 -8.75 -34.42 -18.76
CA MET A 1 -8.60 -32.96 -18.87
C MET A 1 -9.78 -32.35 -18.13
N SER A 2 -9.57 -31.91 -16.89
CA SER A 2 -10.63 -31.35 -16.04
C SER A 2 -10.21 -29.94 -15.66
N THR A 3 -10.94 -28.95 -16.16
CA THR A 3 -10.74 -27.52 -15.90
C THR A 3 -11.07 -27.18 -14.44
N PRO A 4 -10.29 -26.31 -13.75
CA PRO A 4 -10.63 -25.85 -12.40
C PRO A 4 -11.79 -24.85 -12.46
N ILE A 5 -12.77 -25.04 -11.56
CA ILE A 5 -13.94 -24.18 -11.37
C ILE A 5 -13.51 -22.90 -10.61
N PRO A 6 -13.91 -21.69 -11.01
CA PRO A 6 -13.59 -20.46 -10.28
C PRO A 6 -14.32 -20.42 -8.92
N PRO A 7 -13.71 -19.83 -7.87
CA PRO A 7 -14.36 -19.72 -6.56
C PRO A 7 -15.59 -18.80 -6.65
N SER A 8 -16.73 -19.34 -6.23
CA SER A 8 -18.01 -18.63 -6.11
C SER A 8 -17.91 -17.47 -5.12
N SER A 9 -18.43 -16.30 -5.50
CA SER A 9 -18.58 -15.14 -4.61
C SER A 9 -19.34 -15.53 -3.32
N PRO A 10 -18.98 -14.96 -2.15
CA PRO A 10 -19.71 -15.23 -0.93
C PRO A 10 -21.17 -14.74 -1.05
N PRO A 11 -22.13 -15.47 -0.47
CA PRO A 11 -23.55 -15.15 -0.59
C PRO A 11 -23.87 -13.79 0.06
N SER A 12 -24.67 -12.98 -0.63
CA SER A 12 -25.35 -11.84 0.00
C SER A 12 -26.46 -12.38 0.90
N THR A 13 -26.19 -12.51 2.19
CA THR A 13 -27.18 -13.02 3.17
C THR A 13 -28.01 -11.88 3.77
N PRO A 14 -29.29 -12.13 4.09
CA PRO A 14 -30.40 -11.21 3.90
C PRO A 14 -30.63 -10.33 5.14
N THR A 15 -31.17 -9.14 4.91
CA THR A 15 -31.77 -8.27 5.93
C THR A 15 -32.95 -8.99 6.60
N THR A 16 -32.68 -9.69 7.68
CA THR A 16 -33.71 -10.29 8.54
C THR A 16 -34.50 -9.17 9.23
N ARG A 17 -35.70 -8.92 8.70
CA ARG A 17 -36.74 -8.08 9.30
C ARG A 17 -37.24 -8.77 10.57
N ALA A 18 -36.57 -8.53 11.70
CA ALA A 18 -37.02 -9.02 13.00
C ALA A 18 -38.15 -8.13 13.54
N ASN A 19 -39.36 -8.66 13.45
CA ASN A 19 -40.54 -8.19 14.17
C ASN A 19 -40.25 -8.17 15.68
N ASN A 20 -40.15 -7.00 16.30
CA ASN A 20 -40.32 -6.87 17.74
C ASN A 20 -41.55 -6.04 18.07
N ARG A 21 -42.54 -6.79 18.51
CA ARG A 21 -43.83 -6.41 19.05
C ARG A 21 -43.63 -5.97 20.50
N THR A 22 -43.67 -4.66 20.77
CA THR A 22 -43.85 -4.15 22.14
C THR A 22 -44.69 -2.88 22.14
N LYS A 23 -45.98 -3.10 22.38
CA LYS A 23 -46.89 -2.36 23.27
C LYS A 23 -46.68 -0.84 23.40
N SER A 24 -47.60 -0.12 22.78
CA SER A 24 -48.41 0.97 23.35
C SER A 24 -47.75 1.84 24.42
N PHE A 25 -47.45 3.09 24.05
CA PHE A 25 -47.88 4.22 24.85
C PHE A 25 -48.21 5.39 23.92
N SER A 26 -49.44 5.86 24.05
CA SER A 26 -50.03 7.02 23.42
C SER A 26 -49.23 8.29 23.74
N GLY A 27 -48.80 9.00 22.71
CA GLY A 27 -48.21 10.32 22.81
C GLY A 27 -48.45 11.06 21.51
N THR A 28 -49.58 11.76 21.46
CA THR A 28 -49.94 12.71 20.41
C THR A 28 -48.86 13.78 20.29
N GLY A 29 -48.01 13.68 19.27
CA GLY A 29 -46.98 14.66 18.95
C GLY A 29 -46.90 14.83 17.45
N THR A 30 -47.66 15.78 16.92
CA THR A 30 -47.54 16.34 15.58
C THR A 30 -46.09 16.76 15.30
N VAL A 31 -45.34 15.94 14.58
CA VAL A 31 -44.03 16.34 14.05
C VAL A 31 -44.23 16.73 12.59
N ALA A 32 -44.09 18.03 12.36
CA ALA A 32 -44.14 18.67 11.06
C ALA A 32 -43.20 17.97 10.08
N THR A 33 -43.75 17.60 8.92
CA THR A 33 -42.99 17.21 7.73
C THR A 33 -42.27 18.44 7.18
N THR A 34 -41.18 18.85 7.82
CA THR A 34 -40.25 19.81 7.24
C THR A 34 -39.41 19.05 6.24
N ALA A 35 -39.78 19.16 4.96
CA ALA A 35 -38.98 18.67 3.85
C ALA A 35 -37.60 19.34 3.89
N CYS A 36 -36.54 18.57 4.18
CA CYS A 36 -35.18 19.05 3.91
C CYS A 36 -34.96 19.08 2.39
N ILE A 37 -34.13 20.01 1.93
CA ILE A 37 -33.64 20.15 0.54
C ILE A 37 -32.72 18.97 0.13
N CYS A 38 -32.64 17.92 0.96
CA CYS A 38 -31.84 16.72 0.77
C CYS A 38 -32.73 15.53 0.42
N GLY A 39 -32.63 15.04 -0.83
CA GLY A 39 -33.52 14.03 -1.39
C GLY A 39 -33.87 12.86 -0.46
N ASN A 40 -35.18 12.56 -0.40
CA ASN A 40 -35.88 11.41 0.18
C ASN A 40 -35.06 10.31 0.89
N VAL A 41 -34.45 10.62 2.04
CA VAL A 41 -34.08 9.58 3.02
C VAL A 41 -35.21 9.51 4.07
N PRO A 42 -35.89 8.37 4.24
CA PRO A 42 -36.92 8.25 5.28
C PRO A 42 -36.26 8.42 6.65
N ILE A 43 -36.52 9.58 7.27
CA ILE A 43 -35.96 9.98 8.56
C ILE A 43 -36.71 9.26 9.68
N ALA A 44 -36.51 7.96 9.82
CA ALA A 44 -36.72 7.29 11.10
C ALA A 44 -35.46 7.59 11.95
N LEU A 45 -35.53 8.66 12.75
CA LEU A 45 -34.41 9.19 13.54
C LEU A 45 -33.90 8.18 14.57
N SER A 46 -32.92 7.37 14.18
CA SER A 46 -31.96 6.78 15.10
C SER A 46 -30.58 7.23 14.66
N ALA A 47 -29.84 7.87 15.57
CA ALA A 47 -28.45 8.27 15.32
C ALA A 47 -27.60 7.07 14.89
N ASN A 48 -27.92 5.87 15.39
CA ASN A 48 -27.25 4.64 14.99
C ASN A 48 -27.54 4.30 13.53
N THR A 49 -28.79 4.46 13.05
CA THR A 49 -29.15 4.18 11.65
C THR A 49 -28.49 5.15 10.67
N LEU A 50 -28.37 6.43 11.05
CA LEU A 50 -27.58 7.39 10.29
C LEU A 50 -26.10 7.03 10.31
N ALA A 51 -25.54 6.69 11.47
CA ALA A 51 -24.15 6.30 11.60
C ALA A 51 -23.82 5.02 10.83
N ASP A 52 -24.74 4.05 10.78
CA ASP A 52 -24.64 2.85 9.94
C ASP A 52 -24.62 3.22 8.46
N SER A 53 -25.53 4.11 8.04
CA SER A 53 -25.62 4.59 6.65
C SER A 53 -24.38 5.37 6.21
N LEU A 54 -23.81 6.17 7.11
CA LEU A 54 -22.58 6.93 6.93
C LEU A 54 -21.32 6.07 7.11
N LYS A 55 -21.44 4.78 7.46
CA LYS A 55 -20.32 3.87 7.72
C LYS A 55 -19.40 4.31 8.87
N VAL A 56 -19.96 5.03 9.85
CA VAL A 56 -19.23 5.57 11.02
C VAL A 56 -19.66 4.97 12.35
N SER A 57 -20.70 4.13 12.39
CA SER A 57 -21.16 3.52 13.63
C SER A 57 -20.12 2.56 14.23
N PRO A 58 -20.08 2.39 15.56
CA PRO A 58 -19.21 1.40 16.20
C PRO A 58 -19.46 -0.02 15.67
N LEU A 59 -20.73 -0.36 15.40
CA LEU A 59 -21.12 -1.68 14.90
C LEU A 59 -20.62 -1.88 13.45
N TYR A 60 -20.72 -0.86 12.60
CA TYR A 60 -20.16 -0.89 11.25
C TYR A 60 -18.65 -1.12 11.30
N LYS A 61 -17.92 -0.39 12.15
CA LYS A 61 -16.47 -0.57 12.30
C LYS A 61 -16.09 -1.99 12.75
N GLN A 62 -16.87 -2.59 13.65
CA GLN A 62 -16.65 -3.97 14.10
C GLN A 62 -16.93 -4.99 12.99
N GLN A 63 -17.99 -4.79 12.19
CA GLN A 63 -18.30 -5.67 11.07
C GLN A 63 -17.30 -5.52 9.93
N ASP A 64 -16.88 -4.30 9.61
CA ASP A 64 -15.87 -4.04 8.59
C ASP A 64 -14.53 -4.67 9.00
N SER A 65 -14.11 -4.52 10.26
CA SER A 65 -12.89 -5.18 10.76
C SER A 65 -13.00 -6.71 10.74
N ALA A 66 -14.16 -7.29 11.07
CA ALA A 66 -14.40 -8.73 10.94
C ALA A 66 -14.31 -9.20 9.48
N ARG A 67 -14.86 -8.42 8.54
CA ARG A 67 -14.77 -8.69 7.09
C ARG A 67 -13.32 -8.65 6.61
N TRP A 68 -12.56 -7.63 7.02
CA TRP A 68 -11.14 -7.50 6.67
C TRP A 68 -10.30 -8.62 7.27
N ASN A 69 -10.54 -9.00 8.52
CA ASN A 69 -9.88 -10.14 9.15
C ASN A 69 -10.18 -11.46 8.43
N ALA A 70 -11.44 -11.69 8.04
CA ALA A 70 -11.81 -12.86 7.26
C ALA A 70 -11.14 -12.87 5.87
N ALA A 71 -11.10 -11.73 5.18
CA ALA A 71 -10.44 -11.60 3.89
C ALA A 71 -8.91 -11.82 3.99
N ALA A 72 -8.27 -11.26 5.01
CA ALA A 72 -6.85 -11.48 5.28
C ALA A 72 -6.57 -12.96 5.60
N GLN A 73 -7.47 -13.63 6.33
CA GLN A 73 -7.36 -15.06 6.61
C GLN A 73 -7.52 -15.91 5.33
N VAL A 74 -8.47 -15.56 4.44
CA VAL A 74 -8.61 -16.20 3.13
C VAL A 74 -7.36 -15.98 2.27
N TYR A 75 -6.79 -14.77 2.26
CA TYR A 75 -5.55 -14.51 1.53
C TYR A 75 -4.38 -15.35 2.07
N ARG A 76 -4.24 -15.47 3.40
CA ARG A 76 -3.21 -16.32 4.02
C ARG A 76 -3.38 -17.81 3.68
N THR A 77 -4.61 -18.31 3.59
CA THR A 77 -4.87 -19.74 3.32
C THR A 77 -4.94 -20.06 1.83
N SER A 78 -5.26 -19.08 0.99
CA SER A 78 -5.25 -19.20 -0.46
C SER A 78 -3.86 -18.89 -0.97
N ARG A 79 -3.07 -19.90 -1.33
CA ARG A 79 -1.88 -19.70 -2.18
C ARG A 79 -2.34 -19.20 -3.56
N ALA A 80 -2.73 -17.93 -3.64
CA ALA A 80 -3.15 -17.31 -4.88
C ALA A 80 -1.90 -16.87 -5.64
N VAL A 81 -1.43 -17.75 -6.52
CA VAL A 81 -0.48 -17.42 -7.59
C VAL A 81 -1.10 -16.30 -8.43
N SER A 82 -0.40 -15.18 -8.59
CA SER A 82 -0.87 -14.08 -9.46
C SER A 82 -0.76 -14.54 -10.93
N PRO A 83 -1.84 -14.44 -11.73
CA PRO A 83 -1.81 -14.86 -13.13
C PRO A 83 -1.24 -13.73 -13.98
N THR A 84 0.08 -13.66 -14.11
CA THR A 84 0.73 -12.83 -15.15
C THR A 84 2.06 -13.45 -15.55
N LEU A 85 2.07 -14.21 -16.65
CA LEU A 85 3.10 -14.31 -17.70
C LEU A 85 2.91 -15.64 -18.46
N GLU A 86 1.93 -15.66 -19.36
CA GLU A 86 2.12 -16.38 -20.61
C GLU A 86 3.08 -15.55 -21.49
N GLU A 87 3.93 -16.21 -22.28
CA GLU A 87 4.89 -15.65 -23.25
C GLU A 87 6.31 -15.29 -22.76
N LYS A 88 7.15 -16.31 -22.52
CA LYS A 88 8.52 -16.40 -23.10
C LYS A 88 9.20 -17.75 -22.82
N GLU A 89 8.74 -18.79 -23.51
CA GLU A 89 9.59 -19.94 -23.80
C GLU A 89 10.38 -19.69 -25.09
N LYS A 90 11.66 -20.07 -25.10
CA LYS A 90 12.69 -19.98 -26.16
C LYS A 90 13.68 -18.83 -26.05
N PHE A 91 14.61 -18.95 -25.10
CA PHE A 91 16.04 -18.78 -25.38
C PHE A 91 16.83 -19.59 -24.36
N GLY A 92 17.50 -20.65 -24.81
CA GLY A 92 18.32 -21.51 -23.96
C GLY A 92 19.60 -20.79 -23.54
N PHE A 93 19.86 -20.78 -22.23
CA PHE A 93 21.20 -20.66 -21.70
C PHE A 93 21.27 -21.46 -20.40
N ASP A 94 22.04 -22.54 -20.42
CA ASP A 94 22.22 -23.48 -19.32
C ASP A 94 22.94 -22.81 -18.14
N ASN A 95 22.21 -22.47 -17.08
CA ASN A 95 22.79 -21.97 -15.81
C ASN A 95 22.83 -23.04 -14.71
N ALA A 96 22.79 -24.33 -15.10
CA ALA A 96 22.85 -25.49 -14.21
C ALA A 96 24.22 -25.69 -13.50
N TYR A 97 25.18 -24.77 -13.63
CA TYR A 97 26.49 -24.86 -12.99
C TYR A 97 26.77 -23.83 -11.88
N ILE A 98 25.87 -22.86 -11.63
CA ILE A 98 26.09 -21.82 -10.59
C ILE A 98 25.32 -22.11 -9.28
N ASN A 99 24.31 -22.97 -9.30
CA ASN A 99 23.42 -23.16 -8.16
C ASN A 99 23.86 -24.23 -7.14
N GLN A 100 25.09 -24.74 -7.22
CA GLN A 100 25.52 -25.90 -6.41
C GLN A 100 26.43 -25.59 -5.21
N MET A 101 26.60 -24.32 -4.79
CA MET A 101 27.50 -23.99 -3.66
C MET A 101 27.00 -22.94 -2.65
N ILE A 102 25.71 -22.56 -2.64
CA ILE A 102 25.26 -21.45 -1.77
C ILE A 102 24.22 -21.92 -0.73
N SER A 103 24.75 -22.47 0.37
CA SER A 103 24.19 -22.42 1.72
C SER A 103 25.28 -22.86 2.72
N PRO A 104 25.41 -22.29 3.94
CA PRO A 104 24.79 -21.09 4.50
C PRO A 104 25.81 -20.26 5.33
N LYS A 105 26.41 -19.19 4.77
CA LYS A 105 27.08 -18.11 5.53
C LYS A 105 27.07 -16.85 4.67
N MET A 106 26.19 -15.90 4.98
CA MET A 106 26.19 -14.60 4.30
C MET A 106 27.49 -13.85 4.63
N SER A 107 28.48 -13.97 3.76
CA SER A 107 29.62 -13.07 3.66
C SER A 107 29.42 -12.22 2.42
N ILE A 108 28.69 -11.12 2.55
CA ILE A 108 28.63 -10.07 1.53
C ILE A 108 29.55 -8.94 1.99
N PRO A 109 30.72 -8.73 1.38
CA PRO A 109 31.44 -7.48 1.55
C PRO A 109 31.10 -6.53 0.39
N LYS A 110 30.89 -5.24 0.72
CA LYS A 110 31.26 -4.06 -0.09
C LYS A 110 30.33 -3.63 -1.25
N THR A 111 29.20 -3.01 -0.92
CA THR A 111 28.67 -1.73 -1.46
C THR A 111 27.32 -1.46 -0.78
N PRO A 112 26.90 -0.20 -0.54
CA PRO A 112 25.51 0.06 -0.17
C PRO A 112 24.62 -0.47 -1.31
N ILE A 113 23.76 -1.44 -1.00
CA ILE A 113 22.82 -2.03 -1.95
C ILE A 113 21.88 -0.91 -2.40
N SER A 114 21.81 -0.66 -3.71
CA SER A 114 20.94 0.38 -4.25
C SER A 114 19.47 0.09 -3.96
N LEU A 115 18.62 1.12 -3.90
CA LEU A 115 17.17 0.94 -3.72
C LEU A 115 16.58 -0.05 -4.74
N GLU A 116 17.06 0.00 -6.00
CA GLU A 116 16.58 -0.87 -7.07
C GLU A 116 16.96 -2.33 -6.84
N GLU A 117 18.18 -2.60 -6.38
CA GLU A 117 18.65 -3.95 -6.04
C GLU A 117 17.90 -4.52 -4.82
N ILE A 118 17.60 -3.72 -3.80
CA ILE A 118 16.81 -4.16 -2.64
C ILE A 118 15.40 -4.54 -3.09
N ALA A 119 14.74 -3.69 -3.88
CA ALA A 119 13.41 -3.98 -4.40
C ALA A 119 13.39 -5.27 -5.24
N ASP A 120 14.38 -5.45 -6.12
CA ASP A 120 14.51 -6.63 -6.97
C ASP A 120 14.76 -7.91 -6.16
N MET A 121 15.63 -7.83 -5.16
CA MET A 121 15.91 -8.94 -4.25
C MET A 121 14.66 -9.32 -3.45
N ASN A 122 13.92 -8.33 -2.93
CA ASN A 122 12.68 -8.54 -2.20
C ASN A 122 11.62 -9.26 -3.06
N ARG A 123 11.40 -8.78 -4.29
CA ARG A 123 10.44 -9.40 -5.22
C ARG A 123 10.84 -10.82 -5.60
N LYS A 124 12.10 -11.02 -5.97
CA LYS A 124 12.63 -12.35 -6.31
C LYS A 124 12.52 -13.32 -5.13
N ARG A 125 12.83 -12.86 -3.93
CA ARG A 125 12.69 -13.65 -2.70
C ARG A 125 11.24 -14.03 -2.44
N HIS A 126 10.31 -13.09 -2.59
CA HIS A 126 8.88 -13.34 -2.41
C HIS A 126 8.33 -14.37 -3.39
N GLU A 127 8.78 -14.33 -4.64
CA GLU A 127 8.43 -15.32 -5.67
C GLU A 127 8.93 -16.73 -5.32
N VAL A 128 10.15 -16.83 -4.77
CA VAL A 128 10.78 -18.13 -4.44
C VAL A 128 10.30 -18.70 -3.10
N GLU A 129 10.20 -17.87 -2.06
CA GLU A 129 9.90 -18.27 -0.67
C GLU A 129 8.40 -18.17 -0.34
N GLY A 130 7.57 -17.72 -1.28
CA GLY A 130 6.11 -17.65 -1.12
C GLY A 130 5.64 -16.67 -0.05
N GLY A 131 6.43 -15.61 0.20
CA GLY A 131 6.12 -14.58 1.21
C GLY A 131 6.41 -14.98 2.66
N VAL A 132 7.15 -16.07 2.89
CA VAL A 132 7.64 -16.41 4.24
C VAL A 132 8.75 -15.43 4.60
N ILE A 133 8.51 -14.60 5.62
CA ILE A 133 9.53 -13.72 6.20
C ILE A 133 10.29 -14.56 7.25
N PRO A 134 11.63 -14.60 7.24
CA PRO A 134 12.38 -15.23 8.33
C PRO A 134 11.98 -14.62 9.65
N SER A 135 11.69 -15.46 10.64
CA SER A 135 11.39 -15.03 12.00
C SER A 135 12.56 -14.36 12.71
N ASP A 136 13.77 -14.45 12.14
CA ASP A 136 15.00 -14.18 12.86
C ASP A 136 15.56 -12.77 12.55
N ASP A 137 14.99 -12.06 11.57
CA ASP A 137 15.39 -10.70 11.22
C ASP A 137 14.41 -9.70 11.85
N ASP A 138 14.89 -8.88 12.81
CA ASP A 138 14.10 -7.79 13.43
C ASP A 138 13.62 -6.73 12.41
N VAL A 139 14.19 -6.73 11.21
CA VAL A 139 13.88 -5.79 10.13
C VAL A 139 13.40 -6.58 8.92
N GLY A 140 12.10 -6.47 8.61
CA GLY A 140 11.52 -7.12 7.46
C GLY A 140 12.06 -6.58 6.12
N PRO A 141 11.84 -7.31 5.01
CA PRO A 141 12.34 -6.93 3.70
C PRO A 141 11.83 -5.55 3.25
N LEU A 142 10.57 -5.22 3.57
CA LEU A 142 9.98 -3.94 3.21
C LEU A 142 10.56 -2.79 4.05
N GLU A 143 10.90 -3.02 5.32
CA GLU A 143 11.53 -2.00 6.16
C GLU A 143 12.88 -1.57 5.59
N LEU A 144 13.69 -2.52 5.12
CA LEU A 144 14.97 -2.20 4.49
C LEU A 144 14.78 -1.38 3.21
N GLU A 145 13.78 -1.74 2.40
CA GLU A 145 13.45 -1.01 1.16
C GLU A 145 12.94 0.41 1.46
N ALA A 146 12.12 0.59 2.49
CA ALA A 146 11.65 1.90 2.92
C ALA A 146 12.80 2.78 3.43
N ILE A 147 13.71 2.22 4.24
CA ILE A 147 14.91 2.93 4.73
C ILE A 147 15.80 3.36 3.57
N ALA A 148 16.04 2.45 2.62
CA ALA A 148 16.83 2.76 1.43
C ALA A 148 16.18 3.87 0.60
N ALA A 149 14.85 3.85 0.43
CA ALA A 149 14.12 4.87 -0.31
C ALA A 149 14.24 6.25 0.36
N VAL A 150 14.06 6.33 1.68
CA VAL A 150 14.24 7.57 2.44
C VAL A 150 15.67 8.09 2.28
N HIS A 151 16.67 7.22 2.46
CA HIS A 151 18.07 7.62 2.39
C HIS A 151 18.50 8.09 0.99
N GLU A 152 18.11 7.35 -0.04
CA GLU A 152 18.53 7.62 -1.42
C GLU A 152 17.79 8.85 -1.99
N LEU A 153 16.50 8.99 -1.73
CA LEU A 153 15.65 10.03 -2.34
C LEU A 153 15.60 11.33 -1.55
N ALA A 154 16.06 11.38 -0.29
CA ALA A 154 15.99 12.58 0.56
C ALA A 154 16.59 13.85 -0.08
N HIS A 155 17.59 13.71 -0.95
CA HIS A 155 18.24 14.84 -1.62
C HIS A 155 17.45 15.34 -2.85
N GLU A 156 16.54 14.52 -3.37
CA GLU A 156 15.80 14.76 -4.60
C GLU A 156 14.38 15.31 -4.33
N VAL A 157 13.94 15.34 -3.07
CA VAL A 157 12.60 15.80 -2.63
C VAL A 157 12.68 16.89 -1.56
N GLN A 158 11.57 17.56 -1.25
CA GLN A 158 11.53 18.55 -0.18
C GLN A 158 11.49 17.88 1.20
N ASP A 159 10.76 16.77 1.32
CA ASP A 159 10.69 15.95 2.53
C ASP A 159 10.33 14.50 2.18
N ILE A 160 10.86 13.54 2.93
CA ILE A 160 10.49 12.12 2.82
C ILE A 160 10.67 11.43 4.17
N SER A 161 9.65 10.70 4.60
CA SER A 161 9.63 10.04 5.90
C SER A 161 8.67 8.85 5.92
N VAL A 162 8.92 7.86 6.75
CA VAL A 162 7.95 6.78 7.01
C VAL A 162 6.81 7.37 7.84
N SER A 163 5.56 7.11 7.45
CA SER A 163 4.39 7.61 8.17
C SER A 163 4.28 6.95 9.55
N GLU A 164 4.14 7.77 10.58
CA GLU A 164 3.87 7.31 11.97
C GLU A 164 2.36 7.19 12.25
N MET A 165 1.53 7.79 11.40
CA MET A 165 0.08 7.88 11.59
C MET A 165 -0.70 6.74 10.94
N LEU A 166 -0.07 6.01 10.01
CA LEU A 166 -0.70 4.95 9.24
C LEU A 166 -0.19 3.56 9.67
N PRO A 167 -0.96 2.49 9.44
CA PRO A 167 -0.55 1.14 9.83
C PRO A 167 0.77 0.74 9.19
N ARG A 168 1.69 0.22 10.01
CA ARG A 168 2.95 -0.35 9.57
C ARG A 168 2.98 -1.83 9.93
N THR A 169 3.07 -2.68 8.92
CA THR A 169 3.21 -4.13 9.07
C THR A 169 4.37 -4.62 8.21
N SER A 170 4.77 -5.87 8.42
CA SER A 170 5.82 -6.52 7.63
C SER A 170 5.54 -6.57 6.12
N ASP A 171 4.27 -6.44 5.73
CA ASP A 171 3.79 -6.58 4.35
C ASP A 171 3.31 -5.25 3.75
N LEU A 172 3.25 -4.19 4.56
CA LEU A 172 2.70 -2.90 4.18
C LEU A 172 3.36 -1.78 4.99
N ILE A 173 3.99 -0.84 4.30
CA ILE A 173 4.57 0.38 4.89
C ILE A 173 4.04 1.59 4.14
N PHE A 174 3.65 2.64 4.88
CA PHE A 174 3.31 3.93 4.29
C PHE A 174 4.48 4.92 4.43
N VAL A 175 4.77 5.64 3.35
CA VAL A 175 5.85 6.63 3.28
C VAL A 175 5.27 7.94 2.78
N ASN A 176 5.48 9.01 3.53
CA ASN A 176 5.14 10.36 3.10
C ASN A 176 6.28 10.93 2.25
N VAL A 177 5.91 11.60 1.17
CA VAL A 177 6.84 12.35 0.34
C VAL A 177 6.24 13.71 0.02
N LYS A 178 7.06 14.75 0.13
CA LYS A 178 6.76 16.07 -0.39
C LYS A 178 7.71 16.35 -1.53
N THR A 179 7.15 16.39 -2.73
CA THR A 179 7.89 16.63 -3.98
C THR A 179 8.57 18.01 -3.98
N GLN A 180 9.50 18.24 -4.90
CA GLN A 180 10.20 19.54 -5.01
C GLN A 180 9.25 20.68 -5.34
N GLU A 181 8.19 20.37 -6.07
CA GLU A 181 7.08 21.24 -6.44
C GLU A 181 6.16 21.55 -5.23
N GLY A 182 6.44 20.99 -4.05
CA GLY A 182 5.70 21.19 -2.82
C GLY A 182 4.43 20.34 -2.69
N SER A 183 4.16 19.45 -3.65
CA SER A 183 2.98 18.58 -3.63
C SER A 183 3.20 17.39 -2.68
N PRO A 184 2.33 17.16 -1.69
CA PRO A 184 2.42 16.03 -0.78
C PRO A 184 1.78 14.76 -1.36
N TYR A 185 2.37 13.61 -1.07
CA TYR A 185 1.81 12.30 -1.34
C TYR A 185 2.09 11.36 -0.18
N THR A 186 1.16 10.43 0.04
CA THR A 186 1.44 9.21 0.81
C THR A 186 1.57 8.05 -0.16
N LEU A 187 2.67 7.33 -0.04
CA LEU A 187 3.00 6.15 -0.83
C LEU A 187 2.75 4.89 -0.02
N GLU A 188 2.27 3.86 -0.70
CA GLU A 188 2.09 2.51 -0.20
C GLU A 188 3.24 1.64 -0.73
N LEU A 189 4.00 1.02 0.16
CA LEU A 189 5.00 0.00 -0.15
C LEU A 189 4.48 -1.37 0.24
N THR A 190 4.44 -2.29 -0.71
CA THR A 190 4.09 -3.71 -0.52
C THR A 190 5.02 -4.59 -1.34
N MET A 191 4.91 -5.92 -1.19
CA MET A 191 5.58 -6.88 -2.06
C MET A 191 5.10 -6.85 -3.53
N LYS A 192 4.08 -6.06 -3.88
CA LYS A 192 3.74 -5.75 -5.29
C LYS A 192 4.51 -4.56 -5.83
N GLY A 193 4.85 -3.62 -4.95
CA GLY A 193 5.65 -2.44 -5.23
C GLY A 193 5.17 -1.18 -4.57
N TRP A 194 5.55 -0.07 -5.20
CA TRP A 194 5.27 1.28 -4.75
C TRP A 194 4.04 1.81 -5.45
N ARG A 195 3.11 2.39 -4.71
CA ARG A 195 1.87 2.95 -5.26
C ARG A 195 1.56 4.26 -4.55
N ILE A 196 0.85 5.18 -5.22
CA ILE A 196 0.35 6.39 -4.57
C ILE A 196 -0.93 6.05 -3.80
N ALA A 197 -0.88 6.06 -2.47
CA ALA A 197 -2.04 5.83 -1.61
C ALA A 197 -2.96 7.06 -1.58
N SER A 198 -2.39 8.26 -1.48
CA SER A 198 -3.12 9.53 -1.46
C SER A 198 -2.26 10.70 -1.97
N SER A 199 -2.94 11.78 -2.36
CA SER A 199 -2.33 13.08 -2.68
C SER A 199 -2.25 14.02 -1.46
N HIS A 200 -2.27 13.44 -0.26
CA HIS A 200 -2.16 14.14 1.02
C HIS A 200 -1.23 13.36 1.93
N THR A 201 -0.51 14.06 2.80
CA THR A 201 0.32 13.48 3.85
C THR A 201 -0.53 12.69 4.86
N ASP A 202 -0.01 11.57 5.34
CA ASP A 202 -0.65 10.69 6.32
C ASP A 202 -2.08 10.26 5.95
N CYS A 203 -2.31 10.03 4.65
CA CYS A 203 -3.62 9.66 4.14
C CYS A 203 -3.56 8.41 3.26
N MET A 204 -4.49 7.48 3.48
CA MET A 204 -4.66 6.30 2.62
C MET A 204 -5.90 6.40 1.71
N ASN A 205 -6.64 7.51 1.79
CA ASN A 205 -7.84 7.74 0.99
C ASN A 205 -7.42 8.28 -0.37
N GLY A 206 -7.28 7.39 -1.35
CA GLY A 206 -7.06 7.77 -2.74
C GLY A 206 -8.22 8.60 -3.30
N ASP A 207 -7.92 9.38 -4.35
CA ASP A 207 -8.92 10.13 -5.09
C ASP A 207 -9.60 9.23 -6.13
N TYR A 208 -10.87 8.89 -5.90
CA TYR A 208 -11.66 8.06 -6.82
C TYR A 208 -11.88 8.70 -8.19
N THR A 209 -11.62 10.00 -8.36
CA THR A 209 -11.63 10.66 -9.68
C THR A 209 -10.35 10.39 -10.48
N LYS A 210 -9.28 9.96 -9.80
CA LYS A 210 -7.95 9.66 -10.36
C LYS A 210 -7.55 8.21 -10.09
N ILE A 211 -8.43 7.27 -10.40
CA ILE A 211 -8.22 5.83 -10.15
C ILE A 211 -6.89 5.34 -10.73
N SER A 212 -6.53 5.76 -11.94
CA SER A 212 -5.28 5.36 -12.60
C SER A 212 -4.03 5.74 -11.80
N LEU A 213 -4.06 6.89 -11.11
CA LEU A 213 -2.99 7.37 -10.25
C LEU A 213 -2.81 6.46 -9.02
N HIS A 214 -3.93 6.05 -8.43
CA HIS A 214 -3.96 5.31 -7.16
C HIS A 214 -4.01 3.80 -7.32
N THR A 215 -3.93 3.25 -8.53
CA THR A 215 -3.97 1.80 -8.79
C THR A 215 -2.70 1.28 -9.46
N LYS A 216 -1.87 2.16 -10.00
CA LYS A 216 -0.61 1.78 -10.63
C LYS A 216 0.47 1.50 -9.59
N TYR A 217 1.07 0.32 -9.69
CA TYR A 217 2.28 -0.03 -8.96
C TYR A 217 3.52 0.25 -9.83
N TYR A 218 4.53 0.80 -9.18
CA TYR A 218 5.87 1.04 -9.70
C TYR A 218 6.82 0.03 -9.07
N ARG A 219 7.88 -0.32 -9.78
CA ARG A 219 8.81 -1.36 -9.33
C ARG A 219 9.55 -0.93 -8.06
N ASN A 220 10.04 0.30 -8.06
CA ASN A 220 10.79 0.92 -6.96
C ASN A 220 10.35 2.39 -6.76
N ALA A 221 10.75 3.01 -5.64
CA ALA A 221 10.36 4.38 -5.33
C ALA A 221 10.95 5.42 -6.29
N ARG A 222 12.11 5.16 -6.90
CA ARG A 222 12.75 6.06 -7.87
C ARG A 222 11.94 6.18 -9.17
N GLU A 223 11.40 5.09 -9.67
CA GLU A 223 10.48 5.08 -10.82
C GLU A 223 9.19 5.87 -10.51
N LEU A 224 8.65 5.71 -9.31
CA LEU A 224 7.49 6.47 -8.85
C LEU A 224 7.83 7.96 -8.74
N LEU A 225 8.98 8.33 -8.17
CA LEU A 225 9.40 9.72 -8.00
C LEU A 225 9.51 10.44 -9.34
N LYS A 226 10.10 9.80 -10.35
CA LYS A 226 10.17 10.33 -11.73
C LYS A 226 8.80 10.72 -12.29
N PHE A 227 7.75 10.02 -11.88
CA PHE A 227 6.39 10.30 -12.34
C PHE A 227 5.72 11.44 -11.55
N ILE A 228 5.94 11.54 -10.23
CA ILE A 228 5.24 12.54 -9.39
C ILE A 228 5.99 13.87 -9.23
N SER A 229 7.31 13.91 -9.48
CA SER A 229 8.14 15.11 -9.30
C SER A 229 9.02 15.33 -10.54
N PRO A 230 8.52 16.02 -11.57
CA PRO A 230 9.31 16.39 -12.75
C PRO A 230 10.66 17.05 -12.42
N ASP A 231 10.72 17.88 -11.38
CA ASP A 231 11.91 18.67 -11.02
C ASP A 231 12.94 17.91 -10.16
N HIS A 232 12.65 16.66 -9.76
CA HIS A 232 13.57 15.85 -8.93
C HIS A 232 14.96 15.72 -9.55
N ALA A 233 15.05 15.56 -10.88
CA ALA A 233 16.30 15.37 -11.61
C ALA A 233 17.17 16.64 -11.59
N THR A 234 16.54 17.81 -11.70
CA THR A 234 17.23 19.10 -11.57
C THR A 234 17.86 19.22 -10.19
N ARG A 235 17.12 18.85 -9.15
CA ARG A 235 17.57 18.92 -7.75
C ARG A 235 18.66 17.91 -7.42
N PHE A 236 18.56 16.70 -7.99
CA PHE A 236 19.65 15.72 -7.96
C PHE A 236 20.94 16.30 -8.57
N ASN A 237 20.86 16.88 -9.77
CA ASN A 237 22.00 17.46 -10.47
C ASN A 237 22.61 18.64 -9.68
N GLU A 238 21.78 19.51 -9.10
CA GLU A 238 22.23 20.59 -8.21
C GLU A 238 22.97 20.03 -6.98
N CYS A 239 22.43 18.99 -6.34
CA CYS A 239 23.06 18.38 -5.16
C CYS A 239 24.42 17.76 -5.51
N VAL A 240 24.50 17.05 -6.65
CA VAL A 240 25.75 16.48 -7.15
C VAL A 240 26.76 17.59 -7.46
N ALA A 241 26.36 18.64 -8.17
CA ALA A 241 27.22 19.78 -8.47
C ALA A 241 27.74 20.46 -7.20
N GLN A 242 26.89 20.68 -6.19
CA GLN A 242 27.30 21.25 -4.90
C GLN A 242 28.29 20.36 -4.15
N LYS A 243 28.09 19.04 -4.14
CA LYS A 243 29.03 18.09 -3.51
C LYS A 243 30.38 18.08 -4.25
N LEU A 244 30.38 18.11 -5.58
CA LEU A 244 31.60 18.19 -6.38
C LEU A 244 32.36 19.50 -6.15
N SER A 245 31.68 20.64 -6.09
CA SER A 245 32.30 21.94 -5.80
C SER A 245 32.97 21.95 -4.42
N LYS A 246 32.31 21.41 -3.39
CA LYS A 246 32.90 21.29 -2.04
C LYS A 246 34.15 20.41 -2.02
N LEU A 247 34.15 19.31 -2.77
CA LEU A 247 35.34 18.44 -2.88
C LEU A 247 36.49 19.14 -3.63
N ALA A 248 36.17 19.92 -4.66
CA ALA A 248 37.15 20.71 -5.39
C ALA A 248 37.80 21.79 -4.50
N GLU A 249 37.00 22.45 -3.64
CA GLU A 249 37.51 23.44 -2.68
C GLU A 249 38.47 22.82 -1.65
N VAL A 250 38.16 21.61 -1.15
CA VAL A 250 39.03 20.89 -0.20
C VAL A 250 40.33 20.41 -0.85
N ALA A 251 40.31 20.04 -2.13
CA ALA A 251 41.51 19.58 -2.84
C ALA A 251 42.52 20.70 -3.19
N VAL A 252 42.12 21.97 -3.07
CA VAL A 252 42.97 23.15 -3.37
C VAL A 252 43.64 23.71 -2.09
N GLN A 253 43.24 23.24 -0.91
CA GLN A 253 43.88 23.56 0.38
C GLN A 253 44.96 22.54 0.75
#